data_AF-A0A962CMV7-F1
#
_entry.id   AF-A0A962CMV7-F1
#
_cell.length_a   1.000
_cell.length_b   1.000
_cell.length_c   1.000
_cell.angle_alpha   90.00
_cell.angle_beta   90.00
_cell.angle_gamma   90.00
#
_symmetry.space_group_name_H-M   'P 1'
#
loop_
_entity.id
_entity.type
_entity.pdbx_description
1 polymer ?
#
loop_
_entity_poly.entity_id
_entity_poly.type
_entity_poly.pdbx_seq_one_letter_code
_entity_poly.pdbx_strand_id
1 'polypeptide(L)'
;MYYKGGDGTLRATAAKGDGTHFDAKSSDVRAYVARLATLQAEHIDTIRQSLGRNPTITHSFDLTQSGIAAQLTADEASKVARLPGIKSVVVDVAYPMDTYRGPTFIGADTIWNGTSVPGGASTRGQGVVIGVLDSGINSSHPSYADDASCGFGPGNHKLLSAVSCETSSGSTCTGANPEADPVSSGHGVHTSSTAGGNAVTNAASPSPNVPAPYTQISGVAPCAGIRSYKVCNTPTGQCATSDTIAAINAAIADGDVKAINFSISGGNSPWTTGDGDRAFLDAVNAGIFVAASAGNTSASITNPVGQVNHRGPWTMTVAASQQDKNYGAGLSAVGPGSPPANTQNLIATTGSITPAPVPFSNVQIKLPDAGQPVTACDTDPAYPPNYFNGAVALISRGACSFFLKIDKAAAAGASAVFIYNNTFGFINMDTSSQTSSIPAYSITQADGLAMAAFINANGATPTITSLVDPAIGNLQGDVLAGFSFRGPT
;
A
#
# COMPACT_ATOMS: atom_id res chain seq x y z
N MET A 1 9.03 9.67 23.54
CA MET A 1 8.67 8.86 24.73
C MET A 1 9.69 8.91 25.91
N TYR A 2 10.58 9.89 26.01
CA TYR A 2 11.81 9.78 26.83
C TYR A 2 11.89 10.68 28.07
N TYR A 3 10.81 10.89 28.84
CA TYR A 3 10.98 11.61 30.10
C TYR A 3 11.67 10.72 31.15
N LYS A 4 12.93 11.03 31.45
CA LYS A 4 13.79 10.27 32.37
C LYS A 4 13.70 10.75 33.84
N GLY A 5 12.74 11.60 34.18
CA GLY A 5 12.73 12.34 35.43
C GLY A 5 13.70 13.54 35.38
N GLY A 6 13.87 14.22 36.53
CA GLY A 6 14.89 15.25 36.73
C GLY A 6 14.38 16.64 37.16
N ASP A 7 13.07 16.90 37.08
CA ASP A 7 12.46 18.18 37.52
C ASP A 7 11.98 18.22 38.97
N GLY A 8 12.03 17.09 39.68
CA GLY A 8 11.57 16.95 41.06
C GLY A 8 10.05 16.94 41.26
N THR A 9 9.24 17.05 40.20
CA THR A 9 7.77 17.09 40.29
C THR A 9 7.08 15.97 39.54
N LEU A 10 7.70 15.40 38.50
CA LEU A 10 7.17 14.27 37.73
C LEU A 10 8.13 13.08 37.73
N ARG A 11 7.56 11.87 37.75
CA ARG A 11 8.30 10.60 37.63
C ARG A 11 8.72 10.33 36.19
N ALA A 12 9.75 9.51 36.02
CA ALA A 12 10.19 9.04 34.71
C ALA A 12 9.12 8.14 34.05
N THR A 13 8.86 8.36 32.76
CA THR A 13 7.83 7.65 31.98
C THR A 13 8.40 6.73 30.90
N ALA A 14 9.71 6.80 30.62
CA ALA A 14 10.36 5.93 29.65
C ALA A 14 10.32 4.45 30.08
N ALA A 15 10.06 3.55 29.13
CA ALA A 15 10.15 2.11 29.35
C ALA A 15 11.58 1.71 29.79
N LYS A 16 11.68 0.75 30.71
CA LYS A 16 12.95 0.45 31.43
C LYS A 16 13.84 -0.59 30.76
N GLY A 17 13.35 -1.26 29.71
CA GLY A 17 14.07 -2.37 29.05
C GLY A 17 14.08 -3.68 29.86
N ASP A 18 13.25 -3.77 30.91
CA ASP A 18 13.09 -4.92 31.82
C ASP A 18 11.94 -5.87 31.40
N GLY A 19 11.42 -5.72 30.19
CA GLY A 19 10.23 -6.42 29.69
C GLY A 19 8.91 -5.72 30.02
N THR A 20 8.91 -4.60 30.77
CA THR A 20 7.70 -3.78 30.92
C THR A 20 7.42 -2.98 29.66
N HIS A 21 6.21 -3.15 29.09
CA HIS A 21 5.70 -2.32 28.00
C HIS A 21 5.40 -0.89 28.48
N PHE A 22 5.43 0.07 27.56
CA PHE A 22 5.01 1.44 27.85
C PHE A 22 3.49 1.51 28.04
N ASP A 23 3.05 1.95 29.22
CA ASP A 23 1.63 2.21 29.51
C ASP A 23 1.30 3.70 29.37
N ALA A 24 0.75 4.07 28.20
CA ALA A 24 0.23 5.40 27.93
C ALA A 24 -0.92 5.81 28.88
N LYS A 25 -1.59 4.83 29.50
CA LYS A 25 -2.72 5.00 30.43
C LYS A 25 -2.27 4.97 31.90
N SER A 26 -0.97 5.05 32.17
CA SER A 26 -0.42 5.23 33.51
C SER A 26 -0.70 6.65 34.04
N SER A 27 -0.68 6.82 35.37
CA SER A 27 -0.78 8.14 36.01
C SER A 27 0.33 9.09 35.56
N ASP A 28 1.54 8.55 35.46
CA ASP A 28 2.77 9.33 35.32
C ASP A 28 2.94 9.81 33.87
N VAL A 29 2.51 9.01 32.87
CA VAL A 29 2.40 9.46 31.47
C VAL A 29 1.34 10.55 31.32
N ARG A 30 0.12 10.36 31.85
CA ARG A 30 -0.94 11.39 31.75
C ARG A 30 -0.51 12.72 32.36
N ALA A 31 0.16 12.70 33.52
CA ALA A 31 0.65 13.92 34.18
C ALA A 31 1.73 14.64 33.35
N TYR A 32 2.61 13.89 32.68
CA TYR A 32 3.62 14.46 31.78
C TYR A 32 3.00 15.02 30.49
N VAL A 33 2.09 14.27 29.86
CA VAL A 33 1.36 14.69 28.65
C VAL A 33 0.54 15.97 28.90
N ALA A 34 -0.20 16.05 30.00
CA ALA A 34 -0.96 17.24 30.35
C ALA A 34 -0.08 18.50 30.47
N ARG A 35 1.13 18.36 31.03
CA ARG A 35 2.11 19.46 31.10
C ARG A 35 2.66 19.84 29.72
N LEU A 36 2.92 18.87 28.83
CA LEU A 36 3.33 19.15 27.46
C LEU A 36 2.25 19.96 26.72
N ALA A 37 0.97 19.62 26.89
CA ALA A 37 -0.13 20.36 26.29
C ALA A 37 -0.18 21.83 26.78
N THR A 38 0.09 22.11 28.06
CA THR A 38 0.21 23.49 28.58
C THR A 38 1.36 24.24 27.91
N LEU A 39 2.56 23.65 27.88
CA LEU A 39 3.75 24.26 27.26
C LEU A 39 3.56 24.50 25.75
N GLN A 40 2.80 23.63 25.07
CA GLN A 40 2.46 23.81 23.65
C GLN A 40 1.47 24.95 23.42
N ALA A 41 0.48 25.14 24.32
CA ALA A 41 -0.43 26.29 24.24
C ALA A 41 0.32 27.63 24.36
N GLU A 42 1.21 27.75 25.35
CA GLU A 42 2.12 28.90 25.52
C GLU A 42 2.97 29.15 24.25
N HIS A 43 3.43 28.08 23.60
CA HIS A 43 4.21 28.17 22.37
C HIS A 43 3.38 28.60 21.16
N ILE A 44 2.15 28.10 21.03
CA ILE A 44 1.21 28.51 19.97
C ILE A 44 0.89 30.00 20.13
N ASP A 45 0.69 30.52 21.34
CA ASP A 45 0.46 31.95 21.58
C ASP A 45 1.70 32.80 21.29
N THR A 46 2.91 32.29 21.57
CA THR A 46 4.17 32.95 21.16
C THR A 46 4.30 33.01 19.64
N ILE A 47 3.91 31.95 18.92
CA ILE A 47 3.86 31.91 17.45
C ILE A 47 2.83 32.91 16.92
N ARG A 48 1.60 32.93 17.46
CA ARG A 48 0.53 33.88 17.07
C ARG A 48 1.01 35.34 17.17
N GLN A 49 1.66 35.69 18.28
CA GLN A 49 2.24 37.02 18.50
C GLN A 49 3.36 37.32 17.49
N SER A 50 4.28 36.38 17.25
CA SER A 50 5.39 36.56 16.30
C SER A 50 4.96 36.65 14.83
N LEU A 51 3.80 36.11 14.47
CA LEU A 51 3.26 36.14 13.10
C LEU A 51 2.26 37.28 12.88
N GLY A 52 1.72 37.89 13.94
CA GLY A 52 0.65 38.89 13.83
C GLY A 52 -0.69 38.32 13.35
N ARG A 53 -0.83 36.99 13.31
CA ARG A 53 -2.04 36.27 12.88
C ARG A 53 -2.17 34.93 13.59
N ASN A 54 -3.36 34.35 13.54
CA ASN A 54 -3.57 32.95 13.92
C ASN A 54 -3.21 32.02 12.76
N PRO A 55 -2.23 31.09 12.91
CA PRO A 55 -2.03 30.00 11.96
C PRO A 55 -3.03 28.87 12.20
N THR A 56 -3.41 28.17 11.13
CA THR A 56 -4.16 26.90 11.23
C THR A 56 -3.24 25.86 11.84
N ILE A 57 -3.55 25.40 13.05
CA ILE A 57 -2.91 24.23 13.67
C ILE A 57 -3.75 23.01 13.30
N THR A 58 -3.14 21.97 12.73
CA THR A 58 -3.82 20.73 12.33
C THR A 58 -3.54 19.58 13.30
N HIS A 59 -2.35 19.56 13.89
CA HIS A 59 -1.90 18.48 14.78
C HIS A 59 -1.19 19.00 16.03
N SER A 60 -1.25 18.19 17.07
CA SER A 60 -0.42 18.30 18.29
C SER A 60 0.16 16.94 18.62
N PHE A 61 1.39 16.90 19.14
CA PHE A 61 2.13 15.67 19.43
C PHE A 61 2.70 15.73 20.84
N ASP A 62 2.59 14.64 21.61
CA ASP A 62 3.02 14.59 23.02
C ASP A 62 3.74 13.29 23.43
N LEU A 63 3.44 12.14 22.79
CA LEU A 63 4.07 10.84 23.12
C LEU A 63 5.42 10.61 22.45
N THR A 64 5.48 10.62 21.12
CA THR A 64 6.71 10.43 20.34
C THR A 64 7.65 11.64 20.53
N GLN A 65 7.17 12.81 20.11
CA GLN A 65 7.82 14.11 20.22
C GLN A 65 6.83 15.14 20.78
N SER A 66 7.33 16.19 21.44
CA SER A 66 6.52 17.39 21.74
C SER A 66 6.57 18.34 20.55
N GLY A 67 5.44 18.65 19.92
CA GLY A 67 5.38 19.53 18.76
C GLY A 67 3.97 19.73 18.21
N ILE A 68 3.87 20.47 17.11
CA ILE A 68 2.62 20.79 16.40
C ILE A 68 2.84 20.74 14.89
N ALA A 69 1.77 20.53 14.11
CA ALA A 69 1.77 20.80 12.66
C ALA A 69 0.88 22.02 12.37
N ALA A 70 1.36 22.92 11.49
CA ALA A 70 0.74 24.21 11.25
C ALA A 70 0.92 24.71 9.80
N GLN A 71 -0.11 25.37 9.26
CA GLN A 71 -0.08 25.96 7.91
C GLN A 71 0.63 27.33 7.93
N LEU A 72 1.88 27.33 7.45
CA LEU A 72 2.78 28.48 7.40
C LEU A 72 3.35 28.67 5.99
N THR A 73 3.61 29.91 5.60
CA THR A 73 4.47 30.21 4.44
C THR A 73 5.95 30.01 4.81
N ALA A 74 6.84 29.93 3.81
CA ALA A 74 8.28 29.70 4.03
C ALA A 74 8.94 30.79 4.89
N ASP A 75 8.54 32.06 4.73
CA ASP A 75 9.02 33.18 5.54
C ASP A 75 8.55 33.08 7.00
N GLU A 76 7.33 32.59 7.22
CA GLU A 76 6.75 32.41 8.56
C GLU A 76 7.38 31.22 9.27
N ALA A 77 7.58 30.10 8.58
CA ALA A 77 8.37 28.97 9.07
C ALA A 77 9.80 29.42 9.44
N SER A 78 10.42 30.28 8.62
CA SER A 78 11.76 30.84 8.86
C SER A 78 11.84 31.84 10.02
N LYS A 79 10.70 32.44 10.42
CA LYS A 79 10.56 33.25 11.65
C LYS A 79 10.34 32.35 12.86
N VAL A 80 9.40 31.41 12.78
CA VAL A 80 9.07 30.45 13.86
C VAL A 80 10.30 29.63 14.25
N ALA A 81 11.11 29.19 13.28
CA ALA A 81 12.37 28.47 13.52
C ALA A 81 13.43 29.23 14.35
N ARG A 82 13.21 30.51 14.67
CA ARG A 82 14.10 31.37 15.47
C ARG A 82 13.51 31.72 16.84
N LEU A 83 12.31 31.25 17.17
CA LEU A 83 11.66 31.53 18.45
C LEU A 83 12.31 30.72 19.59
N PRO A 84 12.54 31.32 20.77
CA PRO A 84 13.09 30.61 21.93
C PRO A 84 12.22 29.41 22.32
N GLY A 85 12.81 28.21 22.29
CA GLY A 85 12.13 26.95 22.61
C GLY A 85 11.68 26.13 21.39
N ILE A 86 11.64 26.70 20.18
CA ILE A 86 11.54 25.91 18.96
C ILE A 86 12.88 25.20 18.72
N LYS A 87 12.86 23.85 18.78
CA LYS A 87 14.03 23.01 18.51
C LYS A 87 14.31 22.88 17.01
N SER A 88 13.27 22.85 16.18
CA SER A 88 13.34 22.60 14.74
C SER A 88 11.99 22.92 14.08
N VAL A 89 12.02 23.44 12.86
CA VAL A 89 10.87 23.45 11.94
C VAL A 89 11.27 22.63 10.72
N VAL A 90 10.38 21.75 10.28
CA VAL A 90 10.55 20.87 9.12
C VAL A 90 9.34 20.99 8.21
N VAL A 91 9.52 20.75 6.91
CA VAL A 91 8.41 20.68 5.96
C VAL A 91 7.69 19.34 6.16
N ASP A 92 6.36 19.38 6.20
CA ASP A 92 5.54 18.16 6.21
C ASP A 92 5.53 17.55 4.80
N VAL A 93 5.93 16.29 4.68
CA VAL A 93 6.09 15.60 3.39
C VAL A 93 4.97 14.59 3.20
N ALA A 94 4.42 14.59 1.99
CA ALA A 94 3.39 13.66 1.54
C ALA A 94 3.99 12.49 0.74
N TYR A 95 3.53 11.27 1.03
CA TYR A 95 4.01 10.03 0.41
C TYR A 95 2.91 9.20 -0.28
N PRO A 96 3.26 8.33 -1.25
CA PRO A 96 2.34 7.39 -1.92
C PRO A 96 2.27 6.02 -1.23
N MET A 97 1.35 5.15 -1.70
CA MET A 97 0.96 3.86 -1.10
C MET A 97 1.54 2.63 -1.83
N ASP A 98 1.77 1.50 -1.13
CA ASP A 98 2.48 0.29 -1.60
C ASP A 98 1.74 -1.05 -1.29
N THR A 99 1.69 -2.03 -2.23
CA THR A 99 0.78 -3.22 -2.15
C THR A 99 1.44 -4.63 -2.11
N TYR A 100 0.64 -5.66 -1.70
CA TYR A 100 0.79 -7.13 -1.99
C TYR A 100 1.92 -7.90 -1.24
N ARG A 101 1.87 -9.21 -0.87
CA ARG A 101 0.86 -10.31 -0.64
C ARG A 101 1.67 -11.59 -0.20
N GLY A 102 1.22 -12.68 0.45
CA GLY A 102 -0.03 -13.18 1.08
C GLY A 102 0.17 -14.64 1.63
N PRO A 103 -0.79 -15.27 2.35
CA PRO A 103 -0.46 -16.21 3.47
C PRO A 103 0.13 -17.60 3.17
N THR A 104 -0.52 -18.45 2.35
CA THR A 104 -0.08 -19.87 2.20
C THR A 104 1.25 -19.99 1.46
N PHE A 105 1.56 -19.06 0.55
CA PHE A 105 2.84 -19.01 -0.14
C PHE A 105 4.02 -18.79 0.84
N ILE A 106 3.82 -17.97 1.87
CA ILE A 106 4.79 -17.74 2.95
C ILE A 106 4.68 -18.77 4.11
N GLY A 107 3.93 -19.86 3.91
CA GLY A 107 3.78 -20.95 4.88
C GLY A 107 3.02 -20.58 6.17
N ALA A 108 2.21 -19.52 6.18
CA ALA A 108 1.51 -19.06 7.38
C ALA A 108 0.58 -20.12 8.00
N ASP A 109 0.02 -21.02 7.20
CA ASP A 109 -0.77 -22.16 7.64
C ASP A 109 0.02 -23.14 8.52
N THR A 110 1.33 -23.25 8.32
CA THR A 110 2.23 -24.05 9.17
C THR A 110 2.49 -23.40 10.55
N ILE A 111 2.22 -22.10 10.68
CA ILE A 111 2.15 -21.39 11.97
C ILE A 111 0.76 -21.54 12.59
N TRP A 112 -0.30 -21.45 11.77
CA TRP A 112 -1.69 -21.62 12.23
C TRP A 112 -1.96 -22.99 12.85
N ASN A 113 -1.34 -24.05 12.32
CA ASN A 113 -1.44 -25.41 12.86
C ASN A 113 -0.29 -25.79 13.82
N GLY A 114 0.65 -24.88 14.09
CA GLY A 114 1.77 -25.07 15.01
C GLY A 114 2.94 -25.92 14.49
N THR A 115 2.88 -26.50 13.29
CA THR A 115 3.91 -27.44 12.78
C THR A 115 5.29 -26.80 12.55
N SER A 116 5.33 -25.51 12.21
CA SER A 116 6.57 -24.72 12.08
C SER A 116 6.91 -23.89 13.34
N VAL A 117 6.15 -24.06 14.44
CA VAL A 117 6.36 -23.30 15.68
C VAL A 117 7.14 -24.14 16.69
N PRO A 118 8.30 -23.70 17.19
CA PRO A 118 9.00 -24.38 18.29
C PRO A 118 8.08 -24.54 19.51
N GLY A 119 7.82 -25.78 19.90
CA GLY A 119 6.86 -26.12 20.96
C GLY A 119 5.41 -26.38 20.51
N GLY A 120 5.11 -26.30 19.21
CA GLY A 120 3.82 -26.72 18.63
C GLY A 120 2.65 -25.75 18.86
N ALA A 121 2.91 -24.50 19.27
CA ALA A 121 1.88 -23.53 19.60
C ALA A 121 1.16 -22.99 18.36
N SER A 122 0.01 -23.58 18.02
CA SER A 122 -0.89 -23.13 16.96
C SER A 122 -1.52 -21.76 17.25
N THR A 123 -1.35 -20.77 16.38
CA THR A 123 -2.04 -19.48 16.50
C THR A 123 -2.41 -18.87 15.15
N ARG A 124 -3.61 -18.28 15.06
CA ARG A 124 -4.10 -17.49 13.93
C ARG A 124 -4.04 -15.97 14.22
N GLY A 125 -3.36 -15.56 15.29
CA GLY A 125 -3.27 -14.16 15.74
C GLY A 125 -4.23 -13.78 16.87
N GLN A 126 -4.87 -14.75 17.54
CA GLN A 126 -5.77 -14.48 18.67
C GLN A 126 -5.08 -13.60 19.74
N GLY A 127 -5.76 -12.55 20.20
CA GLY A 127 -5.25 -11.60 21.20
C GLY A 127 -4.21 -10.59 20.69
N VAL A 128 -3.82 -10.64 19.41
CA VAL A 128 -2.98 -9.64 18.77
C VAL A 128 -3.85 -8.55 18.15
N VAL A 129 -3.48 -7.29 18.32
CA VAL A 129 -4.08 -6.16 17.60
C VAL A 129 -3.08 -5.57 16.61
N ILE A 130 -3.51 -5.44 15.35
CA ILE A 130 -2.74 -4.83 14.26
C ILE A 130 -3.27 -3.41 14.05
N GLY A 131 -2.40 -2.42 14.21
CA GLY A 131 -2.62 -1.06 13.77
C GLY A 131 -2.27 -0.94 12.29
N VAL A 132 -3.19 -0.45 11.47
CA VAL A 132 -2.97 -0.24 10.04
C VAL A 132 -3.02 1.25 9.75
N LEU A 133 -1.89 1.78 9.28
CA LEU A 133 -1.70 3.20 8.95
C LEU A 133 -1.71 3.30 7.42
N ASP A 134 -2.84 3.74 6.87
CA ASP A 134 -3.12 3.62 5.44
C ASP A 134 -4.23 4.62 5.00
N SER A 135 -4.93 4.33 3.90
CA SER A 135 -5.93 5.20 3.27
C SER A 135 -7.34 5.13 3.88
N GLY A 136 -7.59 4.21 4.80
CA GLY A 136 -8.90 3.98 5.40
C GLY A 136 -9.30 2.51 5.38
N ILE A 137 -10.61 2.26 5.52
CA ILE A 137 -11.17 0.92 5.72
C ILE A 137 -12.60 0.86 5.17
N ASN A 138 -13.19 -0.34 5.15
CA ASN A 138 -14.59 -0.58 4.81
C ASN A 138 -15.10 -1.68 5.75
N SER A 139 -15.60 -1.28 6.90
CA SER A 139 -16.12 -2.10 8.00
C SER A 139 -17.18 -3.10 7.56
N SER A 140 -17.94 -2.80 6.49
CA SER A 140 -18.97 -3.69 5.95
C SER A 140 -18.40 -4.90 5.20
N HIS A 141 -17.11 -4.90 4.87
CA HIS A 141 -16.48 -5.99 4.13
C HIS A 141 -16.30 -7.26 4.99
N PRO A 142 -16.63 -8.47 4.49
CA PRO A 142 -16.57 -9.73 5.25
C PRO A 142 -15.24 -10.04 5.97
N SER A 143 -14.12 -9.48 5.50
CA SER A 143 -12.81 -9.54 6.16
C SER A 143 -12.78 -8.99 7.59
N TYR A 144 -13.75 -8.16 7.96
CA TYR A 144 -13.84 -7.46 9.25
C TYR A 144 -15.09 -7.82 10.07
N ALA A 145 -15.86 -8.82 9.63
CA ALA A 145 -16.98 -9.33 10.40
C ALA A 145 -16.53 -10.03 11.70
N ASP A 146 -17.38 -10.06 12.71
CA ASP A 146 -17.09 -10.75 13.98
C ASP A 146 -17.17 -12.28 13.82
N ASP A 147 -16.00 -12.93 13.68
CA ASP A 147 -15.90 -14.39 13.73
C ASP A 147 -15.73 -14.90 15.17
N ALA A 148 -16.77 -15.57 15.69
CA ALA A 148 -16.74 -16.23 16.98
C ALA A 148 -15.67 -17.35 17.08
N SER A 149 -15.23 -17.94 15.95
CA SER A 149 -14.11 -18.92 15.91
C SER A 149 -12.74 -18.27 16.22
N CYS A 150 -12.67 -16.94 16.12
CA CYS A 150 -11.53 -16.13 16.53
C CYS A 150 -11.75 -15.43 17.89
N GLY A 151 -12.94 -15.57 18.49
CA GLY A 151 -13.32 -14.91 19.76
C GLY A 151 -13.94 -13.52 19.60
N PHE A 152 -14.32 -13.10 18.38
CA PHE A 152 -14.98 -11.82 18.14
C PHE A 152 -16.51 -11.92 18.26
N GLY A 153 -17.15 -10.81 18.59
CA GLY A 153 -18.59 -10.71 18.80
C GLY A 153 -18.99 -9.48 19.63
N PRO A 154 -20.21 -9.45 20.19
CA PRO A 154 -20.72 -8.32 20.97
C PRO A 154 -19.77 -7.89 22.10
N GLY A 155 -19.19 -6.70 22.00
CA GLY A 155 -18.25 -6.14 22.98
C GLY A 155 -16.77 -6.52 22.78
N ASN A 156 -16.44 -7.34 21.78
CA ASN A 156 -15.07 -7.62 21.34
C ASN A 156 -15.06 -7.73 19.81
N HIS A 157 -14.98 -6.60 19.12
CA HIS A 157 -15.15 -6.55 17.67
C HIS A 157 -13.85 -6.84 16.89
N LYS A 158 -14.00 -7.45 15.72
CA LYS A 158 -12.90 -7.74 14.78
C LYS A 158 -12.20 -6.46 14.31
N LEU A 159 -12.98 -5.42 13.98
CA LEU A 159 -12.52 -4.05 13.77
C LEU A 159 -12.79 -3.26 15.06
N LEU A 160 -11.74 -2.98 15.82
CA LEU A 160 -11.82 -2.34 17.15
C LEU A 160 -12.02 -0.82 17.05
N SER A 161 -11.42 -0.19 16.05
CA SER A 161 -11.58 1.25 15.78
C SER A 161 -11.26 1.60 14.32
N ALA A 162 -11.95 2.60 13.79
CA ALA A 162 -11.64 3.25 12.52
C ALA A 162 -11.70 4.77 12.72
N VAL A 163 -10.61 5.48 12.45
CA VAL A 163 -10.49 6.94 12.68
C VAL A 163 -9.60 7.59 11.63
N SER A 164 -9.90 8.83 11.25
CA SER A 164 -8.97 9.65 10.47
C SER A 164 -8.03 10.43 11.39
N CYS A 165 -6.75 10.43 11.02
CA CYS A 165 -5.69 11.16 11.70
C CYS A 165 -5.32 12.49 11.03
N GLU A 166 -6.12 12.96 10.06
CA GLU A 166 -6.07 14.31 9.44
C GLU A 166 -6.12 15.46 10.46
N THR A 167 -6.60 15.18 11.67
CA THR A 167 -6.54 16.06 12.83
C THR A 167 -6.22 15.25 14.09
N SER A 168 -5.56 15.88 15.06
CA SER A 168 -5.25 15.27 16.36
C SER A 168 -5.29 16.26 17.51
N SER A 169 -5.66 15.76 18.69
CA SER A 169 -5.65 16.49 19.95
C SER A 169 -4.83 15.69 20.96
N GLY A 170 -3.60 16.14 21.22
CA GLY A 170 -2.60 15.37 21.96
C GLY A 170 -2.39 13.98 21.34
N SER A 171 -2.38 12.96 22.18
CA SER A 171 -2.10 11.57 21.80
C SER A 171 -3.16 10.89 20.92
N THR A 172 -4.28 11.54 20.57
CA THR A 172 -5.41 10.90 19.86
C THR A 172 -5.76 11.57 18.53
N CYS A 173 -6.02 10.75 17.50
CA CYS A 173 -6.64 11.19 16.25
C CYS A 173 -8.11 11.58 16.47
N THR A 174 -8.54 12.66 15.82
CA THR A 174 -9.87 13.29 16.02
C THR A 174 -10.66 13.49 14.73
N GLY A 175 -10.16 13.01 13.59
CA GLY A 175 -10.83 13.11 12.30
C GLY A 175 -12.06 12.20 12.18
N ALA A 176 -12.83 12.41 11.11
CA ALA A 176 -14.06 11.66 10.85
C ALA A 176 -13.80 10.16 10.60
N ASN A 177 -14.87 9.36 10.65
CA ASN A 177 -14.82 7.93 10.35
C ASN A 177 -14.41 7.70 8.87
N PRO A 178 -13.31 6.99 8.57
CA PRO A 178 -12.77 6.87 7.21
C PRO A 178 -13.65 6.05 6.24
N GLU A 179 -14.70 5.37 6.72
CA GLU A 179 -15.70 4.64 5.91
C GLU A 179 -16.35 5.50 4.80
N ALA A 180 -16.43 6.81 4.98
CA ALA A 180 -17.18 7.72 4.11
C ALA A 180 -16.45 8.12 2.81
N ASP A 181 -15.30 7.51 2.49
CA ASP A 181 -14.45 7.86 1.36
C ASP A 181 -14.51 6.81 0.23
N PRO A 182 -15.31 7.04 -0.83
CA PRO A 182 -15.49 6.08 -1.90
C PRO A 182 -14.31 5.99 -2.88
N VAL A 183 -13.27 6.83 -2.74
CA VAL A 183 -12.15 6.89 -3.69
C VAL A 183 -10.86 6.32 -3.08
N SER A 184 -10.62 6.49 -1.78
CA SER A 184 -9.43 5.93 -1.12
C SER A 184 -9.63 4.58 -0.43
N SER A 185 -10.87 4.07 -0.30
CA SER A 185 -11.18 2.82 0.41
C SER A 185 -10.35 1.60 -0.03
N GLY A 186 -9.92 1.53 -1.30
CA GLY A 186 -9.27 0.34 -1.87
C GLY A 186 -7.94 -0.08 -1.22
N HIS A 187 -7.04 0.85 -0.91
CA HIS A 187 -5.67 0.49 -0.50
C HIS A 187 -5.61 -0.05 0.94
N GLY A 188 -6.09 0.73 1.91
CA GLY A 188 -6.15 0.32 3.31
C GLY A 188 -7.03 -0.90 3.56
N VAL A 189 -8.07 -1.13 2.76
CA VAL A 189 -8.83 -2.40 2.77
C VAL A 189 -7.96 -3.56 2.26
N HIS A 190 -7.18 -3.38 1.20
CA HIS A 190 -6.30 -4.44 0.68
C HIS A 190 -5.18 -4.79 1.68
N THR A 191 -4.52 -3.80 2.28
CA THR A 191 -3.38 -4.03 3.20
C THR A 191 -3.84 -4.60 4.54
N SER A 192 -4.87 -4.03 5.18
CA SER A 192 -5.41 -4.53 6.45
C SER A 192 -6.00 -5.94 6.32
N SER A 193 -6.72 -6.25 5.23
CA SER A 193 -7.22 -7.61 4.99
C SER A 193 -6.09 -8.60 4.65
N THR A 194 -5.01 -8.16 3.99
CA THR A 194 -3.81 -9.00 3.79
C THR A 194 -3.11 -9.30 5.12
N ALA A 195 -3.01 -8.33 6.02
CA ALA A 195 -2.38 -8.52 7.33
C ALA A 195 -3.23 -9.40 8.26
N GLY A 196 -4.51 -9.07 8.44
CA GLY A 196 -5.36 -9.68 9.47
C GLY A 196 -6.80 -9.97 9.08
N GLY A 197 -7.17 -9.92 7.80
CA GLY A 197 -8.55 -10.20 7.36
C GLY A 197 -9.00 -11.64 7.64
N ASN A 198 -10.29 -11.81 7.93
CA ASN A 198 -10.90 -13.13 8.15
C ASN A 198 -10.69 -14.10 6.98
N ALA A 199 -10.96 -15.39 7.21
CA ALA A 199 -11.17 -16.34 6.10
C ALA A 199 -12.51 -16.03 5.40
N VAL A 200 -12.46 -15.58 4.15
CA VAL A 200 -13.64 -15.20 3.36
C VAL A 200 -13.77 -16.17 2.18
N THR A 201 -14.87 -16.93 2.15
CA THR A 201 -15.16 -17.92 1.09
C THR A 201 -15.93 -17.29 -0.07
N ASN A 202 -16.00 -18.00 -1.20
CA ASN A 202 -16.81 -17.58 -2.36
C ASN A 202 -18.32 -17.42 -2.08
N ALA A 203 -18.83 -17.90 -0.94
CA ALA A 203 -20.22 -17.72 -0.51
C ALA A 203 -20.49 -16.38 0.23
N ALA A 204 -19.46 -15.56 0.45
CA ALA A 204 -19.59 -14.25 1.09
C ALA A 204 -20.22 -13.21 0.14
N SER A 205 -20.65 -12.07 0.71
CA SER A 205 -21.18 -10.91 -0.01
C SER A 205 -20.46 -9.63 0.45
N PRO A 206 -19.71 -8.92 -0.42
CA PRO A 206 -19.32 -9.34 -1.77
C PRO A 206 -18.50 -10.64 -1.75
N SER A 207 -18.56 -11.39 -2.86
CA SER A 207 -17.78 -12.62 -3.01
C SER A 207 -16.35 -12.29 -3.46
N PRO A 208 -15.31 -12.92 -2.87
CA PRO A 208 -13.93 -12.76 -3.31
C PRO A 208 -13.62 -13.44 -4.66
N ASN A 209 -14.57 -14.21 -5.22
CA ASN A 209 -14.52 -14.83 -6.55
C ASN A 209 -13.20 -15.60 -6.85
N VAL A 210 -12.76 -16.43 -5.90
CA VAL A 210 -11.50 -17.18 -5.99
C VAL A 210 -11.69 -18.42 -6.88
N PRO A 211 -10.85 -18.66 -7.90
CA PRO A 211 -11.01 -19.82 -8.77
C PRO A 211 -10.57 -21.13 -8.11
N ALA A 212 -11.25 -22.23 -8.45
CA ALA A 212 -10.92 -23.57 -8.01
C ALA A 212 -9.47 -23.96 -8.40
N PRO A 213 -8.72 -24.70 -7.56
CA PRO A 213 -9.17 -25.42 -6.36
C PRO A 213 -9.28 -24.58 -5.08
N TYR A 214 -8.95 -23.28 -5.13
CA TYR A 214 -9.05 -22.40 -3.97
C TYR A 214 -10.52 -22.06 -3.67
N THR A 215 -10.88 -22.01 -2.40
CA THR A 215 -12.26 -21.80 -1.92
C THR A 215 -12.44 -20.50 -1.13
N GLN A 216 -11.35 -19.85 -0.74
CA GLN A 216 -11.32 -18.69 0.15
C GLN A 216 -10.07 -17.83 -0.02
N ILE A 217 -10.17 -16.55 0.38
CA ILE A 217 -9.03 -15.71 0.73
C ILE A 217 -8.90 -15.60 2.26
N SER A 218 -7.74 -15.17 2.75
CA SER A 218 -7.53 -14.85 4.18
C SER A 218 -6.34 -13.92 4.35
N GLY A 219 -6.26 -13.22 5.50
CA GLY A 219 -5.06 -12.52 5.93
C GLY A 219 -4.03 -13.45 6.57
N VAL A 220 -2.83 -12.93 6.89
CA VAL A 220 -1.75 -13.71 7.53
C VAL A 220 -2.08 -14.07 8.98
N ALA A 221 -2.78 -13.18 9.70
CA ALA A 221 -3.25 -13.38 11.07
C ALA A 221 -4.79 -13.23 11.14
N PRO A 222 -5.58 -14.19 10.62
CA PRO A 222 -7.02 -14.00 10.43
C PRO A 222 -7.85 -13.91 11.72
N CYS A 223 -7.25 -14.21 12.88
CA CYS A 223 -7.85 -13.98 14.21
C CYS A 223 -7.24 -12.81 14.99
N ALA A 224 -6.39 -11.97 14.38
CA ALA A 224 -5.99 -10.70 14.97
C ALA A 224 -7.14 -9.68 14.91
N GLY A 225 -7.20 -8.79 15.90
CA GLY A 225 -8.04 -7.59 15.85
C GLY A 225 -7.38 -6.50 15.02
N ILE A 226 -8.17 -5.61 14.41
CA ILE A 226 -7.68 -4.53 13.55
C ILE A 226 -8.08 -3.17 14.12
N ARG A 227 -7.13 -2.23 14.11
CA ARG A 227 -7.38 -0.79 14.29
C ARG A 227 -6.93 -0.04 13.04
N SER A 228 -7.84 0.68 12.39
CA SER A 228 -7.57 1.47 11.20
C SER A 228 -7.33 2.94 11.56
N TYR A 229 -6.17 3.46 11.20
CA TYR A 229 -5.80 4.87 11.30
C TYR A 229 -5.60 5.41 9.88
N LYS A 230 -6.55 6.20 9.37
CA LYS A 230 -6.40 6.83 8.05
C LYS A 230 -5.40 7.98 8.15
N VAL A 231 -4.34 7.90 7.36
CA VAL A 231 -3.26 8.91 7.23
C VAL A 231 -3.06 9.37 5.78
N CYS A 232 -3.66 8.68 4.81
CA CYS A 232 -3.63 9.04 3.39
C CYS A 232 -4.96 9.64 2.94
N ASN A 233 -4.90 10.84 2.36
CA ASN A 233 -6.06 11.72 2.23
C ASN A 233 -6.53 11.89 0.78
N THR A 234 -7.80 12.27 0.60
CA THR A 234 -8.43 12.47 -0.71
C THR A 234 -8.68 13.94 -1.02
N PRO A 235 -8.75 14.32 -2.32
CA PRO A 235 -8.57 13.49 -3.51
C PRO A 235 -7.09 13.23 -3.88
N THR A 236 -6.14 13.68 -3.06
CA THR A 236 -4.71 13.73 -3.43
C THR A 236 -3.97 12.39 -3.38
N GLY A 237 -4.49 11.38 -2.66
CA GLY A 237 -3.80 10.11 -2.43
C GLY A 237 -2.53 10.25 -1.58
N GLN A 238 -2.41 11.34 -0.84
CA GLN A 238 -1.20 11.77 -0.16
C GLN A 238 -1.24 11.42 1.32
N CYS A 239 -0.22 10.71 1.80
CA CYS A 239 -0.04 10.36 3.20
C CYS A 239 0.90 11.36 3.87
N ALA A 240 0.40 12.25 4.74
CA ALA A 240 1.21 13.28 5.37
C ALA A 240 2.04 12.74 6.54
N THR A 241 3.16 13.39 6.82
CA THR A 241 4.06 13.01 7.92
C THR A 241 3.45 13.41 9.26
N SER A 242 2.69 14.51 9.34
CA SER A 242 1.97 14.89 10.56
C SER A 242 0.87 13.89 10.93
N ASP A 243 -0.01 13.55 10.00
CA ASP A 243 -1.04 12.51 10.15
C ASP A 243 -0.44 11.16 10.57
N THR A 244 0.69 10.78 9.95
CA THR A 244 1.44 9.56 10.28
C THR A 244 1.95 9.56 11.73
N ILE A 245 2.55 10.65 12.20
CA ILE A 245 3.03 10.77 13.58
C ILE A 245 1.87 10.78 14.58
N ALA A 246 0.72 11.37 14.23
CA ALA A 246 -0.49 11.31 15.04
C ALA A 246 -1.06 9.89 15.15
N ALA A 247 -1.08 9.12 14.05
CA ALA A 247 -1.51 7.73 14.06
C ALA A 247 -0.56 6.83 14.88
N ILE A 248 0.75 7.07 14.82
CA ILE A 248 1.73 6.37 15.68
C ILE A 248 1.47 6.70 17.16
N ASN A 249 1.26 7.98 17.50
CA ASN A 249 0.86 8.38 18.85
C ASN A 249 -0.42 7.67 19.30
N ALA A 250 -1.45 7.62 18.45
CA ALA A 250 -2.74 6.98 18.75
C ALA A 250 -2.60 5.46 18.97
N ALA A 251 -1.83 4.76 18.14
CA ALA A 251 -1.56 3.33 18.32
C ALA A 251 -0.83 3.02 19.64
N ILE A 252 0.08 3.91 20.08
CA ILE A 252 0.74 3.82 21.39
C ILE A 252 -0.25 4.15 22.53
N ALA A 253 -1.13 5.14 22.33
CA ALA A 253 -2.13 5.57 23.32
C ALA A 253 -3.25 4.54 23.55
N ASP A 254 -3.66 3.83 22.49
CA ASP A 254 -4.59 2.70 22.55
C ASP A 254 -3.99 1.53 23.36
N GLY A 255 -2.69 1.28 23.25
CA GLY A 255 -1.91 0.37 24.10
C GLY A 255 -2.18 -1.14 23.89
N ASP A 256 -3.24 -1.51 23.17
CA ASP A 256 -3.54 -2.89 22.77
C ASP A 256 -2.80 -3.29 21.49
N VAL A 257 -2.53 -2.37 20.57
CA VAL A 257 -1.72 -2.58 19.35
C VAL A 257 -0.39 -3.27 19.67
N LYS A 258 -0.02 -4.29 18.89
CA LYS A 258 1.25 -5.05 19.02
C LYS A 258 2.06 -5.10 17.73
N ALA A 259 1.42 -4.87 16.58
CA ALA A 259 2.08 -4.71 15.30
C ALA A 259 1.49 -3.51 14.54
N ILE A 260 2.33 -2.76 13.83
CA ILE A 260 1.95 -1.74 12.85
C ILE A 260 2.28 -2.26 11.45
N ASN A 261 1.30 -2.16 10.54
CA ASN A 261 1.50 -2.27 9.10
C ASN A 261 1.50 -0.86 8.49
N PHE A 262 2.63 -0.45 7.92
CA PHE A 262 2.79 0.83 7.23
C PHE A 262 3.11 0.60 5.74
N SER A 263 2.09 0.71 4.90
CA SER A 263 2.17 0.38 3.47
C SER A 263 2.22 1.65 2.61
N ILE A 264 3.15 2.53 2.99
CA ILE A 264 3.30 3.89 2.49
C ILE A 264 4.81 4.13 2.35
N SER A 265 5.23 4.75 1.26
CA SER A 265 6.64 5.05 1.00
C SER A 265 7.19 6.19 1.90
N GLY A 266 8.51 6.38 1.95
CA GLY A 266 9.13 7.48 2.71
C GLY A 266 10.32 7.07 3.57
N GLY A 267 10.51 7.72 4.73
CA GLY A 267 11.51 7.32 5.72
C GLY A 267 12.96 7.24 5.23
N ASN A 268 13.40 8.22 4.44
CA ASN A 268 14.74 8.24 3.85
C ASN A 268 15.85 8.73 4.80
N SER A 269 15.52 9.19 6.02
CA SER A 269 16.46 9.80 6.96
C SER A 269 16.00 9.58 8.43
N PRO A 270 16.21 8.38 9.01
CA PRO A 270 15.74 8.01 10.37
C PRO A 270 16.33 8.84 11.52
N TRP A 271 17.30 9.70 11.22
CA TRP A 271 17.94 10.62 12.16
C TRP A 271 17.21 11.98 12.26
N THR A 272 16.31 12.27 11.33
CA THR A 272 15.49 13.49 11.31
C THR A 272 14.07 13.22 11.81
N THR A 273 13.36 14.26 12.25
CA THR A 273 11.94 14.17 12.67
C THR A 273 10.94 14.47 11.54
N GLY A 274 11.42 14.86 10.36
CA GLY A 274 10.59 15.35 9.25
C GLY A 274 10.16 14.31 8.22
N ASP A 275 10.48 13.03 8.40
CA ASP A 275 10.13 11.92 7.48
C ASP A 275 9.32 10.80 8.16
N GLY A 276 8.88 11.01 9.39
CA GLY A 276 8.04 10.09 10.19
C GLY A 276 8.79 8.87 10.74
N ASP A 277 9.83 8.37 10.06
CA ASP A 277 10.52 7.10 10.35
C ASP A 277 11.12 7.04 11.75
N ARG A 278 11.54 8.21 12.26
CA ARG A 278 12.03 8.41 13.63
C ARG A 278 10.98 8.12 14.71
N ALA A 279 9.68 8.23 14.41
CA ALA A 279 8.61 7.90 15.34
C ALA A 279 8.37 6.38 15.46
N PHE A 280 8.80 5.57 14.48
CA PHE A 280 8.73 4.11 14.59
C PHE A 280 9.66 3.55 15.67
N LEU A 281 10.81 4.19 15.99
CA LEU A 281 11.60 3.76 17.16
C LEU A 281 10.81 3.92 18.46
N ASP A 282 9.99 4.97 18.55
CA ASP A 282 9.18 5.22 19.74
C ASP A 282 8.03 4.20 19.83
N ALA A 283 7.43 3.77 18.72
CA ALA A 283 6.51 2.61 18.69
C ALA A 283 7.22 1.29 19.13
N VAL A 284 8.41 1.03 18.60
CA VAL A 284 9.23 -0.15 18.98
C VAL A 284 9.63 -0.12 20.46
N ASN A 285 9.91 1.06 21.02
CA ASN A 285 10.19 1.24 22.45
C ASN A 285 8.94 1.12 23.35
N ALA A 286 7.73 1.20 22.81
CA ALA A 286 6.51 0.76 23.49
C ALA A 286 6.29 -0.77 23.40
N GLY A 287 7.12 -1.48 22.62
CA GLY A 287 6.97 -2.90 22.30
C GLY A 287 5.93 -3.17 21.21
N ILE A 288 5.76 -2.24 20.28
CA ILE A 288 4.96 -2.42 19.06
C ILE A 288 5.93 -2.76 17.91
N PHE A 289 5.75 -3.92 17.28
CA PHE A 289 6.50 -4.29 16.09
C PHE A 289 6.09 -3.42 14.89
N VAL A 290 7.02 -3.02 14.02
CA VAL A 290 6.71 -2.19 12.84
C VAL A 290 7.20 -2.88 11.57
N ALA A 291 6.28 -3.19 10.66
CA ALA A 291 6.57 -3.59 9.29
C ALA A 291 6.23 -2.44 8.33
N ALA A 292 7.18 -2.05 7.49
CA ALA A 292 7.03 -0.96 6.52
C ALA A 292 7.48 -1.37 5.11
N SER A 293 6.87 -0.81 4.06
CA SER A 293 7.21 -1.14 2.67
C SER A 293 8.55 -0.55 2.22
N ALA A 294 9.40 -1.35 1.57
CA ALA A 294 10.69 -0.89 1.04
C ALA A 294 10.56 0.23 -0.01
N GLY A 295 9.37 0.41 -0.59
CA GLY A 295 9.04 1.40 -1.62
C GLY A 295 9.10 0.84 -3.04
N ASN A 296 8.42 1.55 -3.94
CA ASN A 296 8.20 1.11 -5.31
C ASN A 296 8.62 2.18 -6.34
N THR A 297 9.19 1.75 -7.48
CA THR A 297 9.59 2.65 -8.58
C THR A 297 8.43 3.48 -9.11
N SER A 298 8.67 4.77 -9.31
CA SER A 298 7.71 5.75 -9.81
C SER A 298 8.21 6.40 -11.12
N ALA A 299 7.43 7.32 -11.68
CA ALA A 299 7.87 8.13 -12.81
C ALA A 299 9.08 9.05 -12.49
N SER A 300 9.28 9.40 -11.21
CA SER A 300 10.44 10.18 -10.75
C SER A 300 11.61 9.32 -10.24
N ILE A 301 11.35 8.07 -9.83
CA ILE A 301 12.36 7.14 -9.31
C ILE A 301 12.25 5.82 -10.08
N THR A 302 12.84 5.78 -11.27
CA THR A 302 12.74 4.66 -12.22
C THR A 302 13.78 3.54 -11.99
N ASN A 303 14.84 3.81 -11.22
CA ASN A 303 15.86 2.83 -10.82
C ASN A 303 15.69 2.51 -9.32
N PRO A 304 15.45 1.25 -8.92
CA PRO A 304 15.22 0.89 -7.52
C PRO A 304 16.48 0.82 -6.64
N VAL A 305 17.69 0.89 -7.21
CA VAL A 305 18.94 0.70 -6.45
C VAL A 305 19.31 1.93 -5.62
N GLY A 306 19.61 1.74 -4.34
CA GLY A 306 19.91 2.83 -3.38
C GLY A 306 18.69 3.64 -2.93
N GLN A 307 17.48 3.17 -3.24
CA GLN A 307 16.22 3.91 -3.03
C GLN A 307 15.40 3.40 -1.83
N VAL A 308 15.86 2.37 -1.12
CA VAL A 308 15.10 1.73 -0.02
C VAL A 308 14.57 2.76 0.99
N ASN A 309 13.25 2.73 1.19
CA ASN A 309 12.56 3.53 2.20
C ASN A 309 12.78 2.96 3.60
N HIS A 310 12.29 3.67 4.63
CA HIS A 310 12.34 3.23 6.04
C HIS A 310 13.70 2.72 6.47
N ARG A 311 14.69 3.62 6.44
CA ARG A 311 16.11 3.29 6.70
C ARG A 311 16.41 3.14 8.19
N GLY A 312 15.41 3.35 9.07
CA GLY A 312 15.50 3.16 10.52
C GLY A 312 15.84 1.73 10.95
N PRO A 313 16.96 1.50 11.67
CA PRO A 313 17.38 0.15 12.13
C PRO A 313 16.43 -0.56 13.10
N TRP A 314 15.30 0.05 13.42
CA TRP A 314 14.23 -0.45 14.29
C TRP A 314 13.00 -0.97 13.50
N THR A 315 12.90 -0.63 12.21
CA THR A 315 11.77 -1.00 11.35
C THR A 315 12.09 -2.29 10.58
N MET A 316 11.13 -3.21 10.46
CA MET A 316 11.24 -4.30 9.48
C MET A 316 10.80 -3.78 8.10
N THR A 317 11.79 -3.41 7.29
CA THR A 317 11.57 -2.89 5.94
C THR A 317 11.43 -4.04 4.93
N VAL A 318 10.27 -4.15 4.29
CA VAL A 318 9.84 -5.32 3.51
C VAL A 318 9.89 -5.04 2.00
N ALA A 319 10.73 -5.79 1.29
CA ALA A 319 10.80 -5.77 -0.17
C ALA A 319 9.74 -6.69 -0.80
N ALA A 320 9.29 -6.37 -2.02
CA ALA A 320 8.27 -7.15 -2.73
C ALA A 320 8.89 -8.22 -3.65
N SER A 321 8.52 -9.50 -3.45
CA SER A 321 8.79 -10.62 -4.36
C SER A 321 7.49 -11.13 -5.01
N GLN A 322 7.61 -11.83 -6.14
CA GLN A 322 6.47 -12.48 -6.80
C GLN A 322 6.15 -13.84 -6.16
N GLN A 323 4.86 -14.16 -6.01
CA GLN A 323 4.40 -15.49 -5.61
C GLN A 323 4.54 -16.54 -6.76
N ASP A 324 4.32 -17.82 -6.45
CA ASP A 324 4.40 -18.96 -7.39
C ASP A 324 3.16 -19.15 -8.30
N LYS A 325 2.08 -18.38 -8.06
CA LYS A 325 0.82 -18.43 -8.83
C LYS A 325 0.47 -17.10 -9.47
N ASN A 326 -0.21 -17.14 -10.60
CA ASN A 326 -0.99 -16.01 -11.10
C ASN A 326 -2.39 -16.44 -11.53
N TYR A 327 -3.32 -15.49 -11.50
CA TYR A 327 -4.73 -15.65 -11.88
C TYR A 327 -5.06 -14.63 -12.97
N GLY A 328 -5.82 -15.05 -13.97
CA GLY A 328 -6.19 -14.17 -15.07
C GLY A 328 -7.00 -14.87 -16.15
N ALA A 329 -7.33 -14.13 -17.21
CA ALA A 329 -7.93 -14.72 -18.40
C ALA A 329 -6.96 -15.73 -19.02
N GLY A 330 -7.43 -16.94 -19.35
CA GLY A 330 -6.69 -17.80 -20.26
C GLY A 330 -6.81 -17.26 -21.68
N LEU A 331 -5.73 -17.25 -22.45
CA LEU A 331 -5.73 -16.72 -23.81
C LEU A 331 -4.94 -17.63 -24.75
N SER A 332 -5.43 -17.80 -25.98
CA SER A 332 -4.73 -18.54 -27.02
C SER A 332 -4.66 -17.74 -28.32
N ALA A 333 -3.45 -17.64 -28.87
CA ALA A 333 -3.23 -17.15 -30.22
C ALA A 333 -3.76 -18.16 -31.24
N VAL A 334 -4.46 -17.68 -32.26
CA VAL A 334 -4.94 -18.48 -33.40
C VAL A 334 -4.40 -17.83 -34.67
N GLY A 335 -3.99 -18.62 -35.67
CA GLY A 335 -3.42 -18.07 -36.89
C GLY A 335 -2.80 -19.14 -37.79
N PRO A 336 -2.16 -18.74 -38.91
CA PRO A 336 -1.45 -19.67 -39.77
C PRO A 336 -0.28 -20.37 -39.08
N GLY A 337 0.10 -21.54 -39.59
CA GLY A 337 1.15 -22.37 -39.00
C GLY A 337 0.72 -23.04 -37.69
N SER A 338 1.68 -23.30 -36.82
CA SER A 338 1.44 -23.78 -35.46
C SER A 338 1.82 -22.67 -34.48
N PRO A 339 0.87 -22.18 -33.64
CA PRO A 339 1.19 -21.21 -32.60
C PRO A 339 2.26 -21.75 -31.62
N PRO A 340 3.20 -20.91 -31.14
CA PRO A 340 4.13 -21.32 -30.09
C PRO A 340 3.41 -21.82 -28.84
N ALA A 341 3.97 -22.84 -28.16
CA ALA A 341 3.31 -23.46 -27.02
C ALA A 341 3.00 -22.48 -25.87
N ASN A 342 3.81 -21.43 -25.67
CA ASN A 342 3.57 -20.39 -24.66
C ASN A 342 2.71 -19.21 -25.15
N THR A 343 2.17 -19.25 -26.39
CA THR A 343 1.04 -18.39 -26.78
C THR A 343 -0.31 -19.09 -26.68
N GLN A 344 -0.36 -20.30 -26.11
CA GLN A 344 -1.57 -21.09 -25.89
C GLN A 344 -1.87 -21.18 -24.39
N ASN A 345 -3.13 -20.98 -23.99
CA ASN A 345 -3.59 -20.97 -22.61
C ASN A 345 -2.76 -20.05 -21.68
N LEU A 346 -2.13 -19.01 -22.24
CA LEU A 346 -1.31 -18.05 -21.50
C LEU A 346 -2.21 -17.20 -20.59
N ILE A 347 -1.66 -16.72 -19.48
CA ILE A 347 -2.46 -16.04 -18.45
C ILE A 347 -2.27 -14.53 -18.52
N ALA A 348 -3.40 -13.84 -18.65
CA ALA A 348 -3.48 -12.40 -18.70
C ALA A 348 -4.12 -11.82 -17.43
N THR A 349 -3.33 -11.08 -16.65
CA THR A 349 -3.83 -10.29 -15.52
C THR A 349 -4.55 -9.06 -16.06
N THR A 350 -5.76 -8.77 -15.58
CA THR A 350 -6.51 -7.58 -16.01
C THR A 350 -5.95 -6.29 -15.40
N GLY A 351 -6.20 -5.15 -16.04
CA GLY A 351 -6.00 -3.83 -15.43
C GLY A 351 -7.01 -3.55 -14.30
N SER A 352 -6.66 -2.67 -13.36
CA SER A 352 -7.47 -2.40 -12.15
C SER A 352 -8.91 -1.93 -12.42
N ILE A 353 -9.23 -1.40 -13.60
CA ILE A 353 -10.61 -1.04 -14.01
C ILE A 353 -11.28 -2.06 -14.94
N THR A 354 -10.65 -3.21 -15.19
CA THR A 354 -11.22 -4.35 -15.94
C THR A 354 -11.54 -5.47 -14.93
N PRO A 355 -12.70 -5.42 -14.22
CA PRO A 355 -12.98 -6.27 -13.06
C PRO A 355 -13.27 -7.74 -13.42
N ALA A 356 -13.49 -8.04 -14.70
CA ALA A 356 -13.65 -9.39 -15.22
C ALA A 356 -13.04 -9.48 -16.62
N PRO A 357 -12.54 -10.66 -17.05
CA PRO A 357 -12.16 -10.90 -18.43
C PRO A 357 -13.30 -10.58 -19.41
N VAL A 358 -13.00 -9.75 -20.41
CA VAL A 358 -13.87 -9.53 -21.57
C VAL A 358 -13.59 -10.65 -22.58
N PRO A 359 -14.59 -11.44 -23.01
CA PRO A 359 -14.40 -12.48 -24.01
C PRO A 359 -13.98 -11.90 -25.38
N PHE A 360 -12.96 -12.52 -25.98
CA PHE A 360 -12.56 -12.29 -27.37
C PHE A 360 -12.73 -13.59 -28.14
N SER A 361 -13.14 -13.51 -29.41
CA SER A 361 -13.15 -14.65 -30.33
C SER A 361 -12.60 -14.17 -31.66
N ASN A 362 -11.46 -14.73 -32.06
CA ASN A 362 -10.78 -14.44 -33.31
C ASN A 362 -10.59 -12.93 -33.61
N VAL A 363 -10.29 -12.12 -32.59
CA VAL A 363 -9.97 -10.69 -32.77
C VAL A 363 -8.51 -10.57 -33.19
N GLN A 364 -8.22 -9.86 -34.29
CA GLN A 364 -6.87 -9.61 -34.78
C GLN A 364 -5.98 -9.01 -33.68
N ILE A 365 -4.73 -9.47 -33.57
CA ILE A 365 -3.70 -8.83 -32.72
C ILE A 365 -2.65 -8.13 -33.60
N LYS A 366 -2.31 -6.88 -33.25
CA LYS A 366 -1.34 -6.05 -33.96
C LYS A 366 -0.23 -5.56 -33.03
N LEU A 367 1.01 -5.85 -33.43
CA LEU A 367 2.24 -5.24 -32.91
C LEU A 367 2.46 -3.86 -33.58
N PRO A 368 3.09 -2.88 -32.91
CA PRO A 368 3.63 -1.69 -33.55
C PRO A 368 4.59 -2.03 -34.71
N ASP A 369 4.37 -1.40 -35.88
CA ASP A 369 5.15 -1.54 -37.10
C ASP A 369 6.56 -0.95 -36.88
N ALA A 370 7.54 -1.35 -37.71
CA ALA A 370 8.91 -0.85 -37.61
C ALA A 370 8.96 0.69 -37.71
N GLY A 371 9.51 1.35 -36.68
CA GLY A 371 9.56 2.81 -36.56
C GLY A 371 8.39 3.44 -35.79
N GLN A 372 7.38 2.66 -35.37
CA GLN A 372 6.35 3.12 -34.43
C GLN A 372 6.80 2.92 -32.96
N PRO A 373 6.29 3.71 -31.99
CA PRO A 373 6.70 3.59 -30.58
C PRO A 373 6.26 2.27 -29.95
N VAL A 374 7.17 1.29 -29.86
CA VAL A 374 6.91 -0.04 -29.27
C VAL A 374 6.38 0.03 -27.82
N THR A 375 6.63 1.14 -27.11
CA THR A 375 6.17 1.38 -25.74
C THR A 375 4.94 2.28 -25.61
N ALA A 376 4.50 2.99 -26.67
CA ALA A 376 3.56 4.12 -26.63
C ALA A 376 3.93 5.31 -25.70
N CYS A 377 5.11 5.30 -25.06
CA CYS A 377 5.52 6.38 -24.16
C CYS A 377 6.11 7.60 -24.90
N ASP A 378 6.74 7.36 -26.04
CA ASP A 378 7.85 8.20 -26.53
C ASP A 378 7.40 9.41 -27.37
N THR A 379 6.17 9.40 -27.89
CA THR A 379 5.55 10.50 -28.64
C THR A 379 4.09 10.69 -28.24
N ASP A 380 3.53 11.86 -28.56
CA ASP A 380 2.10 12.14 -28.42
C ASP A 380 1.53 12.83 -29.68
N PRO A 381 0.54 12.24 -30.39
CA PRO A 381 0.04 10.88 -30.20
C PRO A 381 1.13 9.81 -30.40
N ALA A 382 0.98 8.65 -29.77
CA ALA A 382 1.91 7.53 -29.99
C ALA A 382 1.75 6.88 -31.36
N TYR A 383 0.55 6.91 -31.94
CA TYR A 383 0.22 6.28 -33.21
C TYR A 383 -0.76 7.16 -34.01
N PRO A 384 -0.81 7.03 -35.35
CA PRO A 384 -1.83 7.71 -36.16
C PRO A 384 -3.27 7.33 -35.78
N PRO A 385 -4.27 8.17 -36.09
CA PRO A 385 -5.69 7.80 -35.98
C PRO A 385 -6.00 6.51 -36.75
N ASN A 386 -6.85 5.66 -36.18
CA ASN A 386 -7.25 4.34 -36.73
C ASN A 386 -6.10 3.34 -37.01
N TYR A 387 -4.88 3.58 -36.51
CA TYR A 387 -3.71 2.74 -36.74
C TYR A 387 -3.87 1.26 -36.30
N PHE A 388 -4.71 0.97 -35.29
CA PHE A 388 -5.06 -0.39 -34.87
C PHE A 388 -6.35 -0.94 -35.49
N ASN A 389 -7.24 -0.07 -36.02
CA ASN A 389 -8.44 -0.45 -36.79
C ASN A 389 -9.28 -1.61 -36.20
N GLY A 390 -9.55 -1.60 -34.89
CA GLY A 390 -10.32 -2.61 -34.17
C GLY A 390 -9.52 -3.83 -33.70
N ALA A 391 -8.22 -3.92 -33.96
CA ALA A 391 -7.34 -4.96 -33.43
C ALA A 391 -7.02 -4.77 -31.93
N VAL A 392 -6.57 -5.85 -31.29
CA VAL A 392 -5.90 -5.84 -29.99
C VAL A 392 -4.48 -5.28 -30.18
N ALA A 393 -4.11 -4.25 -29.44
CA ALA A 393 -2.77 -3.65 -29.51
C ALA A 393 -1.78 -4.40 -28.59
N LEU A 394 -0.68 -4.91 -29.12
CA LEU A 394 0.40 -5.56 -28.35
C LEU A 394 1.55 -4.58 -28.09
N ILE A 395 1.65 -4.06 -26.86
CA ILE A 395 2.53 -2.94 -26.51
C ILE A 395 3.54 -3.39 -25.43
N SER A 396 4.78 -2.91 -25.51
CA SER A 396 5.77 -3.17 -24.45
C SER A 396 5.52 -2.29 -23.23
N ARG A 397 5.78 -2.84 -22.03
CA ARG A 397 6.06 -2.03 -20.84
C ARG A 397 7.22 -1.06 -21.13
N GLY A 398 7.14 0.13 -20.55
CA GLY A 398 8.10 1.23 -20.67
C GLY A 398 7.93 2.18 -19.48
N ALA A 399 8.55 3.36 -19.52
CA ALA A 399 8.61 4.26 -18.36
C ALA A 399 7.30 4.99 -18.02
N CYS A 400 6.38 5.14 -18.98
CA CYS A 400 5.08 5.78 -18.78
C CYS A 400 4.02 4.84 -18.15
N SER A 401 3.00 5.44 -17.53
CA SER A 401 1.89 4.74 -16.86
C SER A 401 1.09 3.83 -17.81
N PHE A 402 0.48 2.78 -17.26
CA PHE A 402 -0.32 1.83 -18.05
C PHE A 402 -1.54 2.48 -18.68
N PHE A 403 -2.30 3.28 -17.93
CA PHE A 403 -3.46 4.00 -18.46
C PHE A 403 -3.13 4.86 -19.69
N LEU A 404 -1.99 5.55 -19.70
CA LEU A 404 -1.59 6.41 -20.83
C LEU A 404 -1.27 5.59 -22.09
N LYS A 405 -0.68 4.40 -21.94
CA LYS A 405 -0.47 3.46 -23.06
C LYS A 405 -1.80 3.00 -23.64
N ILE A 406 -2.78 2.74 -22.76
CA ILE A 406 -4.09 2.20 -23.13
C ILE A 406 -4.93 3.27 -23.83
N ASP A 407 -5.03 4.47 -23.27
CA ASP A 407 -5.77 5.59 -23.86
C ASP A 407 -5.18 6.03 -25.21
N LYS A 408 -3.84 6.05 -25.37
CA LYS A 408 -3.20 6.32 -26.66
C LYS A 408 -3.48 5.23 -27.71
N ALA A 409 -3.59 3.96 -27.31
CA ALA A 409 -3.97 2.89 -28.21
C ALA A 409 -5.47 2.94 -28.56
N ALA A 410 -6.34 3.30 -27.61
CA ALA A 410 -7.77 3.52 -27.82
C ALA A 410 -8.04 4.66 -28.80
N ALA A 411 -7.35 5.80 -28.64
CA ALA A 411 -7.41 6.93 -29.58
C ALA A 411 -6.91 6.57 -31.00
N ALA A 412 -6.01 5.59 -31.09
CA ALA A 412 -5.54 4.99 -32.34
C ALA A 412 -6.44 3.82 -32.84
N GLY A 413 -7.61 3.60 -32.24
CA GLY A 413 -8.62 2.65 -32.67
C GLY A 413 -8.39 1.20 -32.24
N ALA A 414 -7.67 0.93 -31.14
CA ALA A 414 -7.56 -0.41 -30.58
C ALA A 414 -8.87 -0.85 -29.89
N SER A 415 -9.23 -2.13 -29.96
CA SER A 415 -10.39 -2.70 -29.25
C SER A 415 -10.06 -3.23 -27.85
N ALA A 416 -8.80 -3.56 -27.61
CA ALA A 416 -8.23 -3.96 -26.32
C ALA A 416 -6.70 -3.74 -26.35
N VAL A 417 -6.05 -3.76 -25.19
CA VAL A 417 -4.59 -3.54 -25.10
C VAL A 417 -3.92 -4.62 -24.25
N PHE A 418 -2.90 -5.24 -24.81
CA PHE A 418 -2.05 -6.24 -24.15
C PHE A 418 -0.67 -5.62 -23.89
N ILE A 419 -0.29 -5.50 -22.63
CA ILE A 419 0.99 -4.93 -22.22
C ILE A 419 1.92 -6.03 -21.72
N TYR A 420 2.90 -6.40 -22.53
CA TYR A 420 3.89 -7.40 -22.12
C TYR A 420 5.03 -6.78 -21.30
N ASN A 421 5.51 -7.51 -20.31
CA ASN A 421 6.59 -7.03 -19.45
C ASN A 421 7.92 -6.89 -20.22
N ASN A 422 8.71 -5.89 -19.84
CA ASN A 422 10.08 -5.67 -20.33
C ASN A 422 11.15 -6.25 -19.38
N THR A 423 10.70 -6.97 -18.36
CA THR A 423 11.48 -7.66 -17.33
C THR A 423 10.82 -9.01 -17.03
N PHE A 424 11.49 -9.87 -16.26
CA PHE A 424 10.89 -11.12 -15.77
C PHE A 424 9.67 -10.85 -14.87
N GLY A 425 8.71 -11.78 -14.86
CA GLY A 425 7.53 -11.76 -14.00
C GLY A 425 6.33 -11.00 -14.58
N PHE A 426 5.28 -10.87 -13.77
CA PHE A 426 4.00 -10.26 -14.15
C PHE A 426 3.92 -8.76 -13.83
N ILE A 427 2.84 -8.14 -14.30
CA ILE A 427 2.51 -6.73 -14.03
C ILE A 427 1.10 -6.66 -13.45
N ASN A 428 0.97 -6.23 -12.20
CA ASN A 428 -0.30 -5.68 -11.72
C ASN A 428 -0.41 -4.25 -12.29
N MET A 429 -1.34 -4.02 -13.22
CA MET A 429 -1.47 -2.73 -13.89
C MET A 429 -2.47 -1.85 -13.17
N ASP A 430 -2.00 -0.74 -12.61
CA ASP A 430 -2.92 0.34 -12.28
C ASP A 430 -3.39 1.06 -13.56
N THR A 431 -4.70 0.96 -13.80
CA THR A 431 -5.43 1.63 -14.86
C THR A 431 -6.52 2.54 -14.29
N SER A 432 -6.45 2.92 -13.00
CA SER A 432 -7.43 3.77 -12.30
C SER A 432 -7.72 5.10 -13.00
N SER A 433 -6.70 5.68 -13.63
CA SER A 433 -6.75 6.95 -14.35
C SER A 433 -7.02 6.79 -15.87
N GLN A 434 -7.46 5.61 -16.32
CA GLN A 434 -7.81 5.34 -17.71
C GLN A 434 -9.13 6.02 -18.09
N THR A 435 -9.13 6.75 -19.21
CA THR A 435 -10.29 7.49 -19.71
C THR A 435 -11.05 6.73 -20.81
N SER A 436 -10.39 5.81 -21.50
CA SER A 436 -11.01 4.90 -22.45
C SER A 436 -11.70 3.71 -21.77
N SER A 437 -12.73 3.16 -22.40
CA SER A 437 -13.50 2.01 -21.90
C SER A 437 -12.99 0.65 -22.40
N ILE A 438 -11.85 0.59 -23.10
CA ILE A 438 -11.35 -0.66 -23.67
C ILE A 438 -10.64 -1.51 -22.60
N PRO A 439 -10.83 -2.85 -22.59
CA PRO A 439 -10.21 -3.72 -21.61
C PRO A 439 -8.71 -3.84 -21.84
N ALA A 440 -7.95 -3.91 -20.74
CA ALA A 440 -6.50 -3.99 -20.75
C ALA A 440 -5.98 -5.18 -19.93
N TYR A 441 -4.91 -5.80 -20.43
CA TYR A 441 -4.33 -7.02 -19.90
C TYR A 441 -2.81 -6.95 -19.87
N SER A 442 -2.18 -7.65 -18.92
CA SER A 442 -0.72 -7.82 -18.87
C SER A 442 -0.32 -9.28 -19.02
N ILE A 443 0.84 -9.51 -19.66
CA ILE A 443 1.42 -10.83 -19.90
C ILE A 443 2.94 -10.79 -19.66
N THR A 444 3.60 -11.95 -19.53
CA THR A 444 5.04 -11.98 -19.27
C THR A 444 5.84 -11.47 -20.48
N GLN A 445 7.12 -11.15 -20.24
CA GLN A 445 8.07 -10.84 -21.30
C GLN A 445 8.22 -11.99 -22.31
N ALA A 446 8.25 -13.24 -21.85
CA ALA A 446 8.43 -14.41 -22.71
C ALA A 446 7.22 -14.62 -23.64
N ASP A 447 6.01 -14.44 -23.11
CA ASP A 447 4.76 -14.66 -23.87
C ASP A 447 4.51 -13.52 -24.86
N GLY A 448 4.81 -12.28 -24.45
CA GLY A 448 4.76 -11.12 -25.35
C GLY A 448 5.76 -11.20 -26.50
N LEU A 449 7.00 -11.64 -26.24
CA LEU A 449 8.01 -11.83 -27.29
C LEU A 449 7.66 -13.01 -28.22
N ALA A 450 7.12 -14.11 -27.69
CA ALA A 450 6.62 -15.22 -28.50
C ALA A 450 5.42 -14.82 -29.37
N MET A 451 4.49 -14.02 -28.82
CA MET A 451 3.36 -13.44 -29.55
C MET A 451 3.83 -12.50 -30.66
N ALA A 452 4.76 -11.59 -30.36
CA ALA A 452 5.36 -10.68 -31.34
C ALA A 452 6.09 -11.45 -32.46
N ALA A 453 6.82 -12.52 -32.12
CA ALA A 453 7.47 -13.39 -33.11
C ALA A 453 6.43 -14.13 -33.99
N PHE A 454 5.34 -14.62 -33.41
CA PHE A 454 4.27 -15.30 -34.15
C PHE A 454 3.52 -14.35 -35.12
N ILE A 455 3.29 -13.10 -34.70
CA ILE A 455 2.75 -12.04 -35.57
C ILE A 455 3.73 -11.73 -36.71
N ASN A 456 5.00 -11.47 -36.40
CA ASN A 456 6.00 -11.16 -37.43
C ASN A 456 6.21 -12.30 -38.45
N ALA A 457 6.07 -13.56 -38.03
CA ALA A 457 6.21 -14.73 -38.91
C ALA A 457 5.01 -14.97 -39.84
N ASN A 458 3.80 -14.51 -39.48
CA ASN A 458 2.55 -14.78 -40.23
C ASN A 458 1.87 -13.50 -40.77
N GLY A 459 2.55 -12.36 -40.67
CA GLY A 459 1.95 -11.03 -40.88
C GLY A 459 0.88 -10.70 -39.84
N ALA A 460 0.11 -9.64 -40.06
CA ALA A 460 -0.99 -9.25 -39.17
C ALA A 460 -2.25 -10.14 -39.31
N THR A 461 -2.08 -11.44 -39.53
CA THR A 461 -3.16 -12.44 -39.65
C THR A 461 -3.50 -13.20 -38.36
N PRO A 462 -2.61 -13.32 -37.35
CA PRO A 462 -2.99 -13.90 -36.07
C PRO A 462 -4.10 -13.12 -35.36
N THR A 463 -4.94 -13.90 -34.70
CA THR A 463 -6.02 -13.46 -33.85
C THR A 463 -5.83 -14.01 -32.44
N ILE A 464 -6.61 -13.52 -31.49
CA ILE A 464 -6.71 -14.08 -30.14
C ILE A 464 -8.15 -14.49 -29.87
N THR A 465 -8.25 -15.65 -29.22
CA THR A 465 -9.47 -16.11 -28.55
C THR A 465 -9.21 -16.17 -27.06
N SER A 466 -10.14 -15.62 -26.28
CA SER A 466 -10.14 -15.67 -24.82
C SER A 466 -10.82 -16.94 -24.35
N LEU A 467 -10.16 -17.66 -23.46
CA LEU A 467 -10.71 -18.76 -22.71
C LEU A 467 -11.44 -18.13 -21.52
N VAL A 468 -12.76 -18.29 -21.49
CA VAL A 468 -13.65 -17.52 -20.60
C VAL A 468 -13.44 -17.88 -19.12
N ASP A 469 -12.89 -19.06 -18.84
CA ASP A 469 -12.55 -19.51 -17.49
C ASP A 469 -11.22 -18.89 -16.99
N PRO A 470 -11.16 -18.40 -15.73
CA PRO A 470 -9.94 -17.88 -15.14
C PRO A 470 -8.93 -19.00 -14.87
N ALA A 471 -7.76 -18.92 -15.50
CA ALA A 471 -6.71 -19.94 -15.42
C ALA A 471 -5.69 -19.63 -14.30
N ILE A 472 -5.13 -20.69 -13.71
CA ILE A 472 -4.10 -20.62 -12.66
C ILE A 472 -2.74 -21.00 -13.26
N GLY A 473 -1.79 -20.08 -13.16
CA GLY A 473 -0.43 -20.26 -13.68
C GLY A 473 0.52 -20.80 -12.62
N ASN A 474 1.46 -21.66 -13.03
CA ASN A 474 2.60 -22.05 -12.19
C ASN A 474 3.81 -21.21 -12.59
N LEU A 475 4.46 -20.58 -11.62
CA LEU A 475 5.52 -19.61 -11.80
C LEU A 475 6.67 -19.84 -10.82
N GLN A 476 7.83 -19.25 -11.12
CA GLN A 476 8.89 -19.12 -10.14
C GLN A 476 8.48 -18.06 -9.10
N GLY A 477 8.23 -18.50 -7.87
CA GLY A 477 8.09 -17.62 -6.71
C GLY A 477 9.43 -17.05 -6.23
N ASP A 478 9.35 -16.14 -5.26
CA ASP A 478 10.49 -15.46 -4.60
C ASP A 478 11.43 -14.67 -5.52
N VAL A 479 10.99 -14.39 -6.76
CA VAL A 479 11.71 -13.47 -7.64
C VAL A 479 11.39 -12.03 -7.22
N LEU A 480 12.42 -11.30 -6.77
CA LEU A 480 12.34 -9.89 -6.38
C LEU A 480 11.75 -9.04 -7.50
N ALA A 481 10.70 -8.28 -7.20
CA ALA A 481 10.00 -7.47 -8.19
C ALA A 481 10.92 -6.40 -8.80
N GLY A 482 10.78 -6.18 -10.12
CA GLY A 482 11.55 -5.16 -10.83
C GLY A 482 11.31 -3.73 -10.33
N PHE A 483 10.16 -3.48 -9.70
CA PHE A 483 9.79 -2.20 -9.09
C PHE A 483 10.21 -2.05 -7.63
N SER A 484 10.50 -3.14 -6.90
CA SER A 484 10.82 -3.07 -5.47
C SER A 484 12.15 -2.34 -5.28
N PHE A 485 12.14 -1.28 -4.48
CA PHE A 485 13.34 -0.57 -4.04
C PHE A 485 14.30 -1.49 -3.28
N ARG A 486 15.58 -1.10 -3.30
CA ARG A 486 16.72 -1.92 -2.87
C ARG A 486 17.74 -1.04 -2.16
N GLY A 487 18.50 -1.66 -1.27
CA GLY A 487 19.64 -1.02 -0.63
C GLY A 487 20.79 -0.70 -1.61
N PRO A 488 21.91 -0.15 -1.10
CA PRO A 488 22.14 0.24 0.30
C PRO A 488 21.27 1.42 0.74
N THR A 489 21.21 1.62 2.06
CA THR A 489 20.65 2.81 2.75
C THR A 489 21.58 4.00 2.66
#